data_AF-A0A7S0UVZ9-F1
#
_entry.id   AF-A0A7S0UVZ9-F1
#
_cell.length_a   1.000
_cell.length_b   1.000
_cell.length_c   1.000
_cell.angle_alpha   90.00
_cell.angle_beta   90.00
_cell.angle_gamma   90.00
#
_symmetry.space_group_name_H-M   'P 1'
#
loop_
_entity.id
_entity.type
_entity.pdbx_description
1 polymer ?
#
loop_
_entity_poly.entity_id
_entity_poly.type
_entity_poly.pdbx_seq_one_letter_code
_entity_poly.pdbx_strand_id
1 'polypeptide(L)'
;MFYGQIIRPGKSVAYVPHSDQLNVHISQASLSQKAKNGSRVSLLFKQGEDEEPVIICTLVAGSQDTVSLDIFLSQYGEFSIEGSEAVHLSGYYSPPNPFFEKADDDEEGDEFGEDDEDEDEDEDEDE
;
A
#
# COMPACT_ATOMS: atom_id res chain seq x y z
N MET A 1 7.42 -12.93 -9.37
CA MET A 1 7.45 -12.43 -10.76
C MET A 1 7.49 -10.91 -10.73
N PHE A 2 8.28 -10.23 -11.56
CA PHE A 2 8.37 -8.76 -11.53
C PHE A 2 7.07 -8.10 -12.00
N TYR A 3 6.67 -7.02 -11.34
CA TYR A 3 5.60 -6.12 -11.75
C TYR A 3 6.18 -4.73 -12.02
N GLY A 4 5.77 -4.10 -13.12
CA GLY A 4 6.12 -2.73 -13.41
C GLY A 4 5.08 -2.06 -14.29
N GLN A 5 4.74 -0.81 -13.97
CA GLN A 5 3.72 -0.05 -14.68
C GLN A 5 4.08 1.44 -14.70
N ILE A 6 3.85 2.11 -15.82
CA ILE A 6 4.03 3.56 -15.94
C ILE A 6 2.64 4.21 -15.97
N ILE A 7 2.39 5.11 -15.04
CA ILE A 7 1.16 5.90 -14.96
C ILE A 7 1.46 7.29 -15.50
N ARG A 8 0.68 7.73 -16.49
CA ARG A 8 0.87 9.03 -17.15
C ARG A 8 -0.28 9.99 -16.78
N PRO A 9 -0.01 11.30 -16.72
CA PRO A 9 -1.07 12.29 -16.55
C PRO A 9 -2.19 12.16 -17.58
N GLY A 10 -3.42 12.45 -17.16
CA GLY A 10 -4.59 12.55 -18.04
C GLY A 10 -5.23 11.24 -18.48
N LYS A 11 -4.70 10.08 -18.07
CA LYS A 11 -5.35 8.78 -18.33
C LYS A 11 -5.17 7.84 -17.13
N SER A 12 -6.30 7.34 -16.61
CA SER A 12 -6.29 6.26 -15.62
C SER A 12 -5.81 4.94 -16.23
N VAL A 13 -5.09 4.16 -15.44
CA VAL A 13 -4.61 2.82 -15.81
C VAL A 13 -5.28 1.81 -14.89
N ALA A 14 -6.09 0.94 -15.48
CA ALA A 14 -6.71 -0.16 -14.76
C ALA A 14 -5.65 -1.18 -14.31
N TYR A 15 -5.73 -1.56 -13.04
CA TYR A 15 -5.15 -2.77 -12.50
C TYR A 15 -6.21 -3.86 -12.55
N VAL A 16 -5.90 -4.93 -13.31
CA VAL A 16 -6.73 -6.13 -13.39
C VAL A 16 -5.94 -7.26 -12.74
N PRO A 17 -6.46 -7.91 -11.68
CA PRO A 17 -5.82 -9.08 -11.08
C PRO A 17 -5.49 -10.14 -12.13
N HIS A 18 -4.29 -10.71 -12.06
CA HIS A 18 -3.83 -11.69 -13.04
C HIS A 18 -4.56 -13.03 -12.89
N SER A 19 -4.77 -13.43 -11.64
CA SER A 19 -5.57 -14.58 -11.23
C SER A 19 -5.86 -14.45 -9.73
N ASP A 20 -6.84 -15.21 -9.24
CA ASP A 20 -7.19 -15.27 -7.80
C ASP A 20 -6.04 -15.84 -6.94
N GLN A 21 -4.97 -16.35 -7.56
CA GLN A 21 -3.83 -16.98 -6.91
C GLN A 21 -2.59 -16.07 -6.84
N LEU A 22 -2.68 -14.81 -7.31
CA LEU A 22 -1.56 -13.88 -7.28
C LEU A 22 -2.00 -12.46 -6.94
N ASN A 23 -1.50 -11.94 -5.84
CA ASN A 23 -1.56 -10.53 -5.50
C ASN A 23 -0.37 -9.79 -6.08
N VAL A 24 -0.52 -8.49 -6.33
CA VAL A 24 0.61 -7.61 -6.63
C VAL A 24 1.00 -6.86 -5.37
N HIS A 25 2.25 -7.04 -4.95
CA HIS A 25 2.90 -6.16 -3.99
C HIS A 25 3.56 -5.00 -4.75
N ILE A 26 3.06 -3.79 -4.54
CA ILE A 26 3.66 -2.55 -5.03
C ILE A 26 4.64 -2.07 -3.98
N SER A 27 5.93 -2.11 -4.31
CA SER A 27 7.01 -1.83 -3.35
C SER A 27 7.67 -0.47 -3.56
N GLN A 28 7.49 0.17 -4.72
CA GLN A 28 8.14 1.44 -5.03
C GLN A 28 7.38 2.28 -6.06
N ALA A 29 7.42 3.59 -5.88
CA ALA A 29 7.03 4.58 -6.87
C ALA A 29 8.19 5.56 -7.13
N SER A 30 8.46 5.85 -8.40
CA SER A 30 9.58 6.70 -8.80
C SER A 30 9.22 7.66 -9.94
N LEU A 31 9.76 8.87 -9.89
CA LEU A 31 9.79 9.79 -11.02
C LEU A 31 10.86 9.39 -12.05
N SER A 32 10.64 9.77 -13.30
CA SER A 32 11.67 9.67 -14.33
C SER A 32 12.78 10.71 -14.08
N GLN A 33 14.02 10.41 -14.46
CA GLN A 33 15.11 11.40 -14.50
C GLN A 33 14.81 12.61 -15.40
N LYS A 34 13.83 12.49 -16.31
CA LYS A 34 13.38 13.58 -17.18
C LYS A 34 12.34 14.49 -16.53
N ALA A 35 11.89 14.17 -15.32
CA ALA A 35 10.91 14.99 -14.61
C ALA A 35 11.46 16.40 -14.38
N LYS A 36 10.61 17.41 -14.59
CA LYS A 36 11.05 18.79 -14.40
C LYS A 36 11.36 19.04 -12.92
N ASN A 37 12.56 19.52 -12.60
CA ASN A 37 12.95 19.82 -11.22
C ASN A 37 11.90 20.70 -10.51
N GLY A 38 11.53 20.32 -9.28
CA GLY A 38 10.50 20.97 -8.49
C GLY A 38 9.05 20.67 -8.88
N SER A 39 8.81 19.87 -9.93
CA SER A 39 7.45 19.38 -10.23
C SER A 39 6.95 18.46 -9.12
N ARG A 40 5.69 18.64 -8.73
CA ARG A 40 5.00 17.83 -7.72
C ARG A 40 3.97 16.96 -8.42
N VAL A 41 3.93 15.68 -8.07
CA VAL A 41 2.95 14.73 -8.59
C VAL A 41 2.39 13.89 -7.46
N SER A 42 1.09 13.65 -7.48
CA SER A 42 0.43 12.67 -6.61
C SER A 42 -0.02 11.47 -7.44
N LEU A 43 0.29 10.27 -6.95
CA LEU A 43 -0.27 9.02 -7.46
C LEU A 43 -1.52 8.70 -6.64
N LEU A 44 -2.62 8.46 -7.33
CA LEU A 44 -3.89 8.09 -6.74
C LEU A 44 -4.25 6.67 -7.14
N PHE A 45 -5.01 6.00 -6.29
CA PHE A 45 -5.62 4.71 -6.58
C PHE A 45 -7.08 4.71 -6.14
N LYS A 46 -7.94 4.17 -6.99
CA LYS A 46 -9.36 3.99 -6.74
C LYS A 46 -9.68 2.50 -6.80
N GLN A 47 -10.23 1.95 -5.71
CA GLN A 47 -10.62 0.54 -5.63
C GLN A 47 -12.09 0.38 -6.02
N GLY A 48 -12.39 -0.29 -7.14
CA GLY A 48 -13.77 -0.39 -7.64
C GLY A 48 -14.34 0.91 -8.24
N GLU A 49 -15.54 0.84 -8.81
CA GLU A 49 -16.15 1.96 -9.55
C GLU A 49 -16.82 3.01 -8.66
N ASP A 50 -17.27 2.63 -7.46
CA ASP A 50 -18.07 3.50 -6.58
C ASP A 50 -17.24 4.22 -5.50
N GLU A 51 -15.96 3.86 -5.34
CA GLU A 51 -15.08 4.49 -4.34
C GLU A 51 -14.45 5.79 -4.86
N GLU A 52 -14.06 6.66 -3.94
CA GLU A 52 -13.26 7.85 -4.26
C GLU A 52 -11.77 7.50 -4.37
N PRO A 53 -11.02 8.13 -5.30
CA PRO A 53 -9.58 7.92 -5.39
C PRO A 53 -8.84 8.42 -4.14
N VAL A 54 -7.91 7.61 -3.63
CA VAL A 54 -7.04 7.96 -2.49
C VAL A 54 -5.62 8.22 -2.98
N ILE A 55 -4.96 9.23 -2.40
CA ILE A 55 -3.54 9.50 -2.68
C ILE A 55 -2.67 8.45 -1.99
N ILE A 56 -1.94 7.66 -2.78
CA ILE A 56 -0.97 6.68 -2.28
C ILE A 56 0.34 7.37 -1.88
N CYS A 57 0.81 8.28 -2.72
CA CYS A 57 2.05 9.00 -2.47
C CYS A 57 2.12 10.30 -3.26
N THR A 58 2.97 11.20 -2.79
CA THR A 58 3.36 12.41 -3.53
C THR A 58 4.86 12.46 -3.71
N LEU A 59 5.31 12.71 -4.94
CA LEU A 59 6.71 12.84 -5.30
C LEU A 59 7.01 14.28 -5.74
N VAL A 60 8.23 14.74 -5.50
CA VAL A 60 8.71 16.07 -5.89
C VAL A 60 10.08 15.93 -6.55
N ALA A 61 10.18 16.25 -7.83
CA ALA A 61 11.41 16.08 -8.58
C ALA A 61 12.58 16.86 -7.97
N GLY A 62 13.71 16.20 -7.70
CA GLY A 62 14.90 16.77 -7.07
C GLY A 62 14.84 16.90 -5.54
N SER A 63 13.75 16.44 -4.90
CA SER A 63 13.60 16.41 -3.44
C SER A 63 13.21 15.01 -2.95
N GLN A 64 12.16 14.43 -3.54
CA GLN A 64 11.68 13.09 -3.28
C GLN A 64 11.26 12.47 -4.61
N ASP A 65 12.26 12.01 -5.36
CA ASP A 65 12.07 11.38 -6.68
C ASP A 65 11.60 9.92 -6.55
N THR A 66 11.68 9.32 -5.37
CA THR A 66 11.29 7.92 -5.13
C THR A 66 10.78 7.76 -3.71
N VAL A 67 9.84 6.83 -3.53
CA VAL A 67 9.33 6.40 -2.23
C VAL A 67 9.14 4.88 -2.22
N SER A 68 9.43 4.25 -1.08
CA SER A 68 9.07 2.86 -0.82
C SER A 68 7.59 2.77 -0.44
N LEU A 69 6.92 1.74 -0.93
CA LEU A 69 5.53 1.44 -0.66
C LEU A 69 5.42 0.03 -0.10
N ASP A 70 4.34 -0.24 0.63
CA ASP A 70 4.01 -1.59 1.11
C ASP A 70 2.51 -1.82 0.90
N ILE A 71 2.12 -2.01 -0.36
CA ILE A 71 0.71 -2.08 -0.75
C ILE A 71 0.47 -3.38 -1.50
N PHE A 72 -0.53 -4.14 -1.05
CA PHE A 72 -1.01 -5.34 -1.72
C PHE A 72 -2.31 -5.05 -2.45
N LEU A 73 -2.34 -5.34 -3.74
CA LEU A 73 -3.53 -5.27 -4.57
C LEU A 73 -3.97 -6.68 -4.94
N SER A 74 -5.21 -7.00 -4.60
CA SER A 74 -5.88 -8.28 -4.91
C SER A 74 -7.15 -8.10 -5.75
N GLN A 75 -7.67 -6.87 -5.83
CA GLN A 75 -8.93 -6.54 -6.50
C GLN A 75 -8.71 -5.53 -7.63
N TYR A 76 -9.71 -5.40 -8.51
CA TYR A 76 -9.72 -4.37 -9.54
C TYR A 76 -9.59 -2.96 -8.96
N GLY A 77 -8.83 -2.11 -9.63
CA GLY A 77 -8.78 -0.69 -9.32
C GLY A 77 -8.10 0.10 -10.42
N GLU A 78 -8.03 1.41 -10.23
CA GLU A 78 -7.46 2.33 -11.22
C GLU A 78 -6.42 3.25 -10.59
N PHE A 79 -5.25 3.30 -11.22
CA PHE A 79 -4.24 4.28 -10.90
C PHE A 79 -4.44 5.55 -11.74
N SER A 80 -4.29 6.71 -11.13
CA SER A 80 -4.32 7.99 -11.82
C SER A 80 -3.29 8.96 -11.24
N ILE A 81 -3.09 10.09 -11.94
CA ILE A 81 -2.06 11.08 -11.59
C ILE A 81 -2.69 12.45 -11.50
N GLU A 82 -2.41 13.13 -10.39
CA GLU A 82 -2.54 14.58 -10.28
C GLU A 82 -1.16 15.22 -10.41
N GLY A 83 -0.95 15.96 -11.51
CA GLY A 83 0.33 16.59 -11.83
C GLY A 83 0.70 16.41 -13.30
N SER A 84 1.92 16.80 -13.67
CA SER A 84 2.40 16.78 -15.06
C SER A 84 3.41 15.68 -15.37
N GLU A 85 3.87 14.95 -14.36
CA GLU A 85 4.92 13.95 -14.50
C GLU A 85 4.36 12.53 -14.45
N ALA A 86 5.04 11.61 -15.14
CA ALA A 86 4.71 10.19 -15.05
C ALA A 86 5.35 9.56 -13.81
N VAL A 87 4.65 8.61 -13.19
CA VAL A 87 5.15 7.79 -12.09
C VAL A 87 5.37 6.37 -12.57
N HIS A 88 6.54 5.84 -12.25
CA HIS A 88 6.93 4.45 -12.49
C HIS A 88 6.69 3.66 -11.21
N LEU A 89 5.79 2.69 -11.29
CA LEU A 89 5.55 1.71 -10.24
C LEU A 89 6.40 0.47 -10.49
N SER A 90 6.96 -0.09 -9.43
CA SER A 90 7.58 -1.41 -9.45
C SER A 90 7.20 -2.23 -8.21
N GLY A 91 7.29 -3.53 -8.37
CA GLY A 91 6.89 -4.49 -7.36
C GLY A 91 7.05 -5.92 -7.84
N TYR A 92 6.31 -6.82 -7.21
CA TYR A 92 6.29 -8.23 -7.60
C TYR A 92 4.95 -8.89 -7.31
N TYR A 93 4.66 -9.93 -8.07
CA TYR A 93 3.54 -10.83 -7.75
C TYR A 93 3.94 -11.78 -6.63
N SER A 94 3.05 -11.93 -5.65
CA SER A 94 3.14 -12.87 -4.53
C SER A 94 1.90 -13.76 -4.49
N PRO A 95 1.99 -15.00 -3.95
CA PRO A 95 0.81 -15.77 -3.60
C PRO A 95 -0.14 -14.96 -2.68
N PRO A 96 -1.44 -15.26 -2.67
CA PRO A 96 -2.37 -14.67 -1.71
C PRO A 96 -1.89 -15.01 -0.30
N ASN A 97 -1.98 -14.04 0.60
CA ASN A 97 -1.55 -14.22 1.96
C ASN A 97 -2.69 -14.93 2.70
N PRO A 98 -2.51 -16.15 3.21
CA PRO A 98 -3.58 -16.94 3.82
C PRO A 98 -4.19 -16.26 5.07
N PHE A 99 -3.49 -15.28 5.66
CA PHE A 99 -4.01 -14.46 6.75
C PHE A 99 -5.14 -13.51 6.34
N PHE A 100 -5.19 -13.06 5.08
CA PHE A 100 -6.24 -12.15 4.60
C PHE A 100 -7.42 -12.87 3.93
N GLU A 101 -7.32 -14.18 3.66
CA GLU A 101 -8.40 -14.99 3.06
C GLU A 101 -9.38 -15.56 4.10
N LYS A 102 -9.06 -15.51 5.40
CA LYS A 102 -9.87 -16.09 6.49
C LYS A 102 -10.76 -15.08 7.23
N ALA A 103 -11.10 -13.95 6.63
CA ALA A 103 -11.95 -12.94 7.29
C ALA A 103 -13.46 -13.14 7.08
N ASP A 104 -13.86 -14.11 6.25
CA ASP A 104 -15.27 -14.47 6.01
C ASP A 104 -15.45 -16.00 6.17
N ASP A 105 -15.35 -16.49 7.41
CA ASP A 105 -16.28 -17.48 7.98
C ASP A 105 -15.86 -17.82 9.42
N ASP A 106 -16.81 -17.58 10.33
CA ASP A 106 -16.94 -18.05 11.71
C ASP A 106 -16.01 -17.52 12.82
N GLU A 107 -16.68 -16.82 13.75
CA GLU A 107 -16.40 -16.77 15.18
C GLU A 107 -15.60 -17.98 15.70
N GLU A 108 -14.42 -17.74 16.26
CA GLU A 108 -14.18 -17.93 17.70
C GLU A 108 -12.93 -17.11 18.06
N GLY A 109 -13.05 -16.31 19.13
CA GLY A 109 -11.95 -15.48 19.60
C GLY A 109 -10.82 -16.34 20.14
N ASP A 110 -9.63 -16.21 19.56
CA ASP A 110 -8.41 -16.56 20.26
C ASP A 110 -8.01 -15.35 21.11
N GLU A 111 -8.29 -15.51 22.40
CA GLU A 111 -7.86 -14.71 23.53
C GLU A 111 -6.35 -14.44 23.44
N PHE A 112 -5.97 -13.23 23.00
CA PHE A 112 -4.62 -12.75 23.22
C PHE A 112 -4.46 -12.57 24.72
N GLY A 113 -3.84 -13.56 25.38
CA GLY A 113 -3.42 -13.45 26.77
C GLY A 113 -2.53 -12.22 26.94
N GLU A 114 -3.09 -11.20 27.59
CA GLU A 114 -2.34 -10.16 28.27
C GLU A 114 -1.58 -10.85 29.40
N ASP A 115 -0.29 -11.10 29.19
CA ASP A 115 0.66 -11.46 30.25
C ASP A 115 1.14 -10.14 30.88
N ASP A 116 0.22 -9.46 31.57
CA ASP A 116 0.52 -8.39 32.53
C ASP A 116 0.84 -9.06 33.87
N GLU A 117 2.09 -9.50 34.05
CA GLU A 117 2.64 -9.77 35.38
C GLU A 117 3.30 -8.48 35.92
N ASP A 118 2.44 -7.53 36.32
CA ASP A 118 2.79 -6.44 37.24
C ASP A 118 2.86 -7.03 38.68
N GLU A 119 4.03 -7.51 39.10
CA GLU A 119 4.33 -7.77 40.52
C GLU A 119 4.95 -6.52 41.17
N ASP A 120 4.12 -5.52 41.45
CA ASP A 120 4.43 -4.45 42.42
C ASP A 120 3.99 -4.93 43.82
N GLU A 121 4.89 -5.61 44.55
CA GLU A 121 4.73 -5.86 45.99
C GLU A 121 5.27 -4.67 46.80
N ASP A 122 4.42 -3.67 47.02
CA ASP A 122 4.55 -2.72 48.14
C ASP A 122 3.69 -3.22 49.32
N GLU A 123 4.30 -3.82 50.34
CA GLU A 123 3.70 -3.92 51.69
C GLU A 123 4.50 -3.04 52.66
N ASP A 124 3.88 -1.92 53.02
CA ASP A 124 4.26 -0.99 54.08
C ASP A 124 3.96 -1.55 55.50
N GLU A 125 4.77 -1.07 56.46
CA GLU A 125 4.51 -0.85 57.90
C GLU A 125 4.53 -2.03 58.91
N ASP A 126 5.59 -2.08 59.74
CA ASP A 126 5.56 -1.84 61.21
C ASP A 126 6.59 -2.67 62.03
N GLU A 127 7.72 -2.04 62.42
CA GLU A 127 8.36 -2.00 63.78
C GLU A 127 9.74 -1.32 63.78
#